data_AF-A0A7S3DNS6-F1
#
_entry.id   AF-A0A7S3DNS6-F1
#
_cell.length_a   1.000
_cell.length_b   1.000
_cell.length_c   1.000
_cell.angle_alpha   90.00
_cell.angle_beta   90.00
_cell.angle_gamma   90.00
#
_symmetry.space_group_name_H-M   'P 1'
#
loop_
_entity.id
_entity.type
_entity.pdbx_description
1 polymer ?
#
loop_
_entity_poly.entity_id
_entity_poly.type
_entity_poly.pdbx_seq_one_letter_code
_entity_poly.pdbx_strand_id
1 'polypeptide(L)'
;RIPLESFRVPAVHAYEALMWPCLSLADASHVASQYATRAIMASQQFRHNQQQNRERTEINGAETLFRHTSVPFVKVAAPSPPQPKPIRLGYISPDFTGLHPLAFLMQDVFCFHDKSQFDVWIYSLCESDSSPEVEKIKSAANQWTVLPPNPQDSIDILQADDLDIMIDLCGYTGPSAVAEIMASRVAPVQIAYMGFPASTGASFIDYMICDKVVVPPTQPRIRKYYSEHLILMPHCYFVNSHKYLAAAAPGEIAHMPRLSREAQGLPVNGFVFCCHSRPEKIDPSTFRSWLQVLTKLRQEGDTPAQTNAVLWLLRSGDAMEHNLRQIAKEEFGLE
;
A
#
# COMPACT_ATOMS: atom_id res chain seq x y z
N ARG A 1 -8.49 35.92 -9.46
CA ARG A 1 -7.48 34.83 -9.61
C ARG A 1 -6.24 35.26 -8.84
N ILE A 2 -5.87 34.54 -7.80
CA ILE A 2 -4.71 34.86 -6.97
C ILE A 2 -3.44 34.26 -7.61
N PRO A 3 -2.33 35.01 -7.77
CA PRO A 3 -1.09 34.49 -8.34
C PRO A 3 -0.46 33.38 -7.48
N LEU A 4 -0.07 32.27 -8.10
CA LEU A 4 0.56 31.10 -7.44
C LEU A 4 1.84 31.46 -6.66
N GLU A 5 2.56 32.50 -7.08
CA GLU A 5 3.81 32.96 -6.45
C GLU A 5 3.59 33.50 -5.02
N SER A 6 2.35 33.80 -4.64
CA SER A 6 1.98 34.28 -3.29
C SER A 6 1.86 33.17 -2.24
N PHE A 7 2.06 31.89 -2.59
CA PHE A 7 1.92 30.73 -1.71
C PHE A 7 3.26 30.03 -1.39
N ARG A 8 4.34 30.79 -1.14
CA ARG A 8 5.60 30.18 -0.69
C ARG A 8 5.54 29.84 0.79
N VAL A 9 5.35 28.55 1.10
CA VAL A 9 5.57 28.01 2.45
C VAL A 9 7.01 27.52 2.55
N PRO A 10 7.76 27.88 3.61
CA PRO A 10 9.11 27.36 3.84
C PRO A 10 9.11 25.83 3.87
N ALA A 11 10.13 25.21 3.28
CA ALA A 11 10.33 23.77 3.39
C ALA A 11 10.59 23.40 4.86
N VAL A 12 9.88 22.40 5.35
CA VAL A 12 10.00 21.92 6.74
C VAL A 12 11.06 20.84 6.80
N HIS A 13 11.93 20.89 7.81
CA HIS A 13 12.96 19.86 7.95
C HIS A 13 12.32 18.52 8.34
N ALA A 14 12.83 17.39 7.83
CA ALA A 14 12.23 16.06 8.07
C ALA A 14 12.08 15.72 9.57
N TYR A 15 13.01 16.20 10.40
CA TYR A 15 12.93 16.06 11.86
C TYR A 15 11.78 16.87 12.50
N GLU A 16 11.46 18.04 11.95
CA GLU A 16 10.35 18.87 12.42
C GLU A 16 8.99 18.27 12.01
N ALA A 17 8.93 17.59 10.85
CA ALA A 17 7.76 16.81 10.45
C ALA A 17 7.51 15.60 11.37
N LEU A 18 8.54 15.04 12.02
CA LEU A 18 8.39 13.99 13.02
C LEU A 18 7.87 14.51 14.37
N MET A 19 8.07 15.79 14.67
CA MET A 19 7.55 16.46 15.86
C MET A 19 6.17 17.09 15.63
N TRP A 20 5.52 16.70 14.53
CA TRP A 20 4.32 17.35 14.04
C TRP A 20 3.14 17.16 15.01
N PRO A 21 2.50 18.25 15.48
CA PRO A 21 1.48 18.20 16.52
C PRO A 21 0.19 17.46 16.12
N CYS A 22 0.00 17.08 14.85
CA CYS A 22 -1.18 16.29 14.47
C CYS A 22 -1.09 14.83 14.97
N LEU A 23 0.12 14.35 15.30
CA LEU A 23 0.36 13.05 15.88
C LEU A 23 0.54 13.19 17.39
N SER A 24 0.07 12.22 18.18
CA SER A 24 0.55 12.16 19.56
C SER A 24 2.06 11.88 19.55
N LEU A 25 2.79 12.41 20.54
CA LEU A 25 4.23 12.12 20.70
C LEU A 25 4.51 10.60 20.76
N ALA A 26 3.55 9.82 21.26
CA ALA A 26 3.61 8.36 21.28
C ALA A 26 3.49 7.76 19.86
N ASP A 27 2.56 8.25 19.03
CA ASP A 27 2.32 7.77 17.67
C ASP A 27 3.44 8.17 16.70
N ALA A 28 3.96 9.39 16.83
CA ALA A 28 5.11 9.85 16.03
C ALA A 28 6.37 9.00 16.30
N SER A 29 6.62 8.66 17.57
CA SER A 29 7.69 7.74 17.97
C SER A 29 7.43 6.32 17.47
N HIS A 30 6.18 5.85 17.51
CA HIS A 30 5.81 4.50 17.07
C HIS A 30 5.96 4.32 15.56
N VAL A 31 5.50 5.28 14.75
CA VAL A 31 5.60 5.24 13.29
C VAL A 31 7.07 5.28 12.85
N ALA A 32 7.88 6.20 13.39
CA ALA A 32 9.30 6.30 13.07
C ALA A 32 10.09 5.06 13.56
N SER A 33 9.80 4.57 14.76
CA SER A 33 10.45 3.40 15.34
C SER A 33 10.08 2.10 14.63
N GLN A 34 8.82 1.92 14.21
CA GLN A 34 8.39 0.72 13.49
C GLN A 34 9.05 0.60 12.11
N TYR A 35 9.13 1.69 11.34
CA TYR A 35 9.77 1.66 10.03
C TYR A 35 11.29 1.47 10.12
N ALA A 36 11.94 2.17 11.05
CA ALA A 36 13.39 2.04 11.26
C ALA A 36 13.78 0.66 11.82
N THR A 37 13.05 0.17 12.83
CA THR A 37 13.36 -1.10 13.52
C THR A 37 13.10 -2.30 12.61
N ARG A 38 11.99 -2.31 11.84
CA ARG A 38 11.70 -3.41 10.91
C ARG A 38 12.71 -3.48 9.76
N ALA A 39 13.12 -2.34 9.22
CA ALA A 39 14.16 -2.29 8.19
C ALA A 39 15.50 -2.83 8.70
N ILE A 40 15.87 -2.51 9.95
CA ILE A 40 17.10 -2.99 10.57
C ILE A 40 17.01 -4.49 10.88
N MET A 41 15.94 -4.95 11.53
CA MET A 41 15.76 -6.36 11.93
C MET A 41 15.69 -7.30 10.73
N ALA A 42 14.90 -6.97 9.71
CA ALA A 42 14.82 -7.77 8.48
C ALA A 42 16.19 -7.87 7.77
N SER A 43 16.97 -6.78 7.77
CA SER A 43 18.33 -6.78 7.17
C SER A 43 19.35 -7.62 7.96
N GLN A 44 19.19 -7.73 9.28
CA GLN A 44 20.09 -8.47 10.15
C GLN A 44 19.79 -9.97 10.09
N GLN A 45 18.51 -10.34 10.11
CA GLN A 45 18.07 -11.73 10.05
C GLN A 45 18.35 -12.36 8.68
N PHE A 46 18.18 -11.62 7.58
CA PHE A 46 18.58 -12.08 6.25
C PHE A 46 20.10 -12.32 6.14
N ARG A 47 20.93 -11.42 6.68
CA ARG A 47 22.40 -11.58 6.70
C ARG A 47 22.83 -12.79 7.53
N HIS A 48 22.17 -12.99 8.68
CA HIS A 48 22.44 -14.13 9.55
C HIS A 48 22.02 -15.46 8.88
N ASN A 49 20.84 -15.51 8.25
CA ASN A 49 20.36 -16.70 7.54
C ASN A 49 21.17 -17.00 6.28
N GLN A 50 21.64 -15.99 5.54
CA GLN A 50 22.58 -16.15 4.43
C GLN A 50 23.92 -16.73 4.90
N GLN A 51 24.42 -16.28 6.04
CA GLN A 51 25.67 -16.77 6.61
C GLN A 51 25.54 -18.21 7.13
N GLN A 52 24.47 -18.53 7.87
CA GLN A 52 24.19 -19.89 8.29
C GLN A 52 23.90 -20.85 7.13
N ASN A 53 23.20 -20.39 6.08
CA ASN A 53 22.98 -21.20 4.89
C ASN A 53 24.27 -21.39 4.10
N ARG A 54 25.16 -20.39 4.00
CA ARG A 54 26.50 -20.57 3.44
C ARG A 54 27.34 -21.55 4.25
N GLU A 55 27.35 -21.44 5.57
CA GLU A 55 28.07 -22.36 6.47
C GLU A 55 27.49 -23.80 6.40
N ARG A 56 26.16 -23.96 6.30
CA ARG A 56 25.51 -25.27 6.07
C ARG A 56 25.80 -25.82 4.67
N THR A 57 25.90 -24.97 3.65
CA THR A 57 26.21 -25.38 2.27
C THR A 57 27.71 -25.68 2.11
N GLU A 58 28.58 -25.03 2.87
CA GLU A 58 30.03 -25.31 2.92
C GLU A 58 30.34 -26.59 3.71
N ILE A 59 29.60 -26.90 4.78
CA ILE A 59 29.75 -28.17 5.54
C ILE A 59 29.23 -29.38 4.71
N ASN A 60 28.26 -29.18 3.82
CA ASN A 60 27.79 -30.22 2.89
C ASN A 60 28.44 -30.16 1.48
N GLY A 61 29.32 -29.18 1.24
CA GLY A 61 29.85 -28.84 -0.09
C GLY A 61 31.33 -29.16 -0.30
N ALA A 62 31.93 -29.97 0.58
CA ALA A 62 33.36 -30.28 0.52
C ALA A 62 33.79 -31.20 -0.64
N GLU A 63 32.96 -31.49 -1.66
CA GLU A 63 33.40 -32.35 -2.76
C GLU A 63 32.98 -32.01 -4.20
N THR A 64 32.53 -30.79 -4.50
CA THR A 64 32.28 -30.43 -5.92
C THR A 64 32.96 -29.13 -6.32
N LEU A 65 34.27 -29.23 -6.55
CA LEU A 65 35.03 -28.26 -7.35
C LEU A 65 34.43 -28.17 -8.76
N PHE A 66 33.65 -27.12 -9.04
CA PHE A 66 33.35 -26.75 -10.42
C PHE A 66 34.57 -26.08 -11.05
N ARG A 67 35.40 -26.89 -11.70
CA ARG A 67 36.31 -26.44 -12.76
C ARG A 67 35.47 -25.97 -13.94
N HIS A 68 35.75 -24.77 -14.43
CA HIS A 68 35.24 -24.26 -15.70
C HIS A 68 35.65 -25.18 -16.85
N THR A 69 34.75 -26.05 -17.29
CA THR A 69 34.79 -26.67 -18.61
C THR A 69 33.41 -26.57 -19.23
N SER A 70 33.32 -25.82 -20.33
CA SER A 70 32.14 -25.69 -21.18
C SER A 70 31.77 -27.04 -21.79
N VAL A 71 30.62 -27.60 -21.39
CA VAL A 71 30.04 -28.81 -21.98
C VAL A 71 28.94 -28.40 -22.97
N PRO A 72 28.92 -28.92 -24.21
CA PRO A 72 27.87 -28.60 -25.17
C PRO A 72 26.55 -29.25 -24.76
N PHE A 73 25.47 -28.46 -24.83
CA PHE A 73 24.11 -28.88 -24.47
C PHE A 73 23.58 -29.89 -25.50
N VAL A 74 23.35 -31.15 -25.09
CA VAL A 74 22.69 -32.16 -25.93
C VAL A 74 21.18 -31.96 -25.85
N LYS A 75 20.54 -31.76 -27.01
CA LYS A 75 19.10 -31.54 -27.14
C LYS A 75 18.38 -32.89 -27.01
N VAL A 76 17.82 -33.17 -25.83
CA VAL A 76 16.89 -34.29 -25.64
C VAL A 76 15.56 -33.94 -26.31
N ALA A 77 15.02 -34.84 -27.13
CA ALA A 77 13.73 -34.64 -27.79
C ALA A 77 12.61 -34.52 -26.73
N ALA A 78 11.83 -33.44 -26.81
CA ALA A 78 10.80 -33.13 -25.84
C ALA A 78 9.63 -34.13 -25.95
N PRO A 79 9.11 -34.67 -24.82
CA PRO A 79 7.79 -35.31 -24.81
C PRO A 79 6.72 -34.30 -25.25
N SER A 80 5.66 -34.77 -25.89
CA SER A 80 4.51 -33.95 -26.30
C SER A 80 4.06 -33.04 -25.16
N PRO A 81 3.78 -31.74 -25.41
CA PRO A 81 3.49 -30.81 -24.32
C PRO A 81 2.26 -31.29 -23.55
N PRO A 82 2.37 -31.50 -22.22
CA PRO A 82 1.17 -31.62 -21.40
C PRO A 82 0.35 -30.36 -21.63
N GLN A 83 -0.98 -30.48 -21.66
CA GLN A 83 -1.83 -29.29 -21.75
C GLN A 83 -1.40 -28.31 -20.65
N PRO A 84 -1.20 -27.01 -20.99
CA PRO A 84 -0.68 -26.05 -20.03
C PRO A 84 -1.62 -26.03 -18.83
N LYS A 85 -1.11 -26.43 -17.67
CA LYS A 85 -1.86 -26.30 -16.42
C LYS A 85 -2.03 -24.81 -16.13
N PRO A 86 -3.17 -24.38 -15.58
CA PRO A 86 -3.33 -23.01 -15.11
C PRO A 86 -2.20 -22.64 -14.14
N ILE A 87 -1.73 -21.40 -14.23
CA ILE A 87 -0.72 -20.82 -13.34
C ILE A 87 -1.33 -20.68 -11.94
N ARG A 88 -0.70 -21.28 -10.93
CA ARG A 88 -1.09 -21.14 -9.53
C ARG A 88 -0.63 -19.79 -9.00
N LEU A 89 -1.59 -18.91 -8.79
CA LEU A 89 -1.36 -17.51 -8.41
C LEU A 89 -1.85 -17.26 -6.98
N GLY A 90 -0.91 -17.11 -6.06
CA GLY A 90 -1.16 -16.76 -4.67
C GLY A 90 -1.26 -15.24 -4.45
N TYR A 91 -2.15 -14.81 -3.57
CA TYR A 91 -2.18 -13.46 -3.00
C TYR A 91 -2.11 -13.56 -1.48
N ILE A 92 -1.19 -12.83 -0.85
CA ILE A 92 -1.01 -12.84 0.61
C ILE A 92 -1.23 -11.46 1.21
N SER A 93 -2.02 -11.38 2.28
CA SER A 93 -2.26 -10.13 3.00
C SER A 93 -2.75 -10.33 4.44
N PRO A 94 -2.41 -9.44 5.40
CA PRO A 94 -3.09 -9.36 6.69
C PRO A 94 -4.41 -8.58 6.64
N ASP A 95 -4.76 -8.01 5.48
CA ASP A 95 -5.78 -6.98 5.36
C ASP A 95 -7.02 -7.43 4.57
N PHE A 96 -7.26 -8.74 4.51
CA PHE A 96 -8.48 -9.30 3.93
C PHE A 96 -9.67 -9.20 4.92
N THR A 97 -10.03 -7.97 5.26
CA THR A 97 -11.11 -7.62 6.18
C THR A 97 -11.91 -6.43 5.65
N GLY A 98 -13.21 -6.39 5.95
CA GLY A 98 -14.08 -5.25 5.70
C GLY A 98 -13.77 -4.01 6.55
N LEU A 99 -12.72 -4.03 7.37
CA LEU A 99 -12.21 -2.87 8.09
C LEU A 99 -10.99 -2.23 7.41
N HIS A 100 -10.46 -2.83 6.35
CA HIS A 100 -9.26 -2.35 5.67
C HIS A 100 -9.51 -2.01 4.19
N PRO A 101 -8.98 -0.88 3.66
CA PRO A 101 -9.17 -0.48 2.26
C PRO A 101 -8.82 -1.54 1.21
N LEU A 102 -7.87 -2.44 1.51
CA LEU A 102 -7.40 -3.46 0.55
C LEU A 102 -8.56 -4.32 0.03
N ALA A 103 -9.33 -4.94 0.94
CA ALA A 103 -10.45 -5.80 0.55
C ALA A 103 -11.50 -5.01 -0.25
N PHE A 104 -11.81 -3.77 0.17
CA PHE A 104 -12.72 -2.89 -0.57
C PHE A 104 -12.26 -2.62 -2.00
N LEU A 105 -10.97 -2.31 -2.19
CA LEU A 105 -10.40 -1.92 -3.49
C LEU A 105 -10.21 -3.10 -4.43
N MET A 106 -9.79 -4.25 -3.90
CA MET A 106 -9.37 -5.41 -4.70
C MET A 106 -10.47 -6.44 -4.94
N GLN A 107 -11.61 -6.40 -4.23
CA GLN A 107 -12.65 -7.44 -4.30
C GLN A 107 -13.08 -7.86 -5.73
N ASP A 108 -13.06 -6.94 -6.69
CA ASP A 108 -13.46 -7.22 -8.08
C ASP A 108 -12.34 -7.87 -8.91
N VAL A 109 -11.06 -7.61 -8.56
CA VAL A 109 -9.89 -8.12 -9.31
C VAL A 109 -9.93 -9.64 -9.41
N PHE A 110 -10.28 -10.31 -8.32
CA PHE A 110 -10.29 -11.76 -8.25
C PHE A 110 -11.34 -12.39 -9.18
N CYS A 111 -12.43 -11.68 -9.48
CA CYS A 111 -13.44 -12.13 -10.44
C CYS A 111 -13.00 -12.01 -11.90
N PHE A 112 -11.98 -11.18 -12.19
CA PHE A 112 -11.54 -10.88 -13.55
C PHE A 112 -10.40 -11.77 -14.04
N HIS A 113 -9.87 -12.66 -13.20
CA HIS A 113 -8.91 -13.67 -13.64
C HIS A 113 -9.57 -14.66 -14.59
N ASP A 114 -8.90 -14.92 -15.72
CA ASP A 114 -9.27 -16.00 -16.63
C ASP A 114 -8.94 -17.34 -15.97
N LYS A 115 -9.97 -18.03 -15.49
CA LYS A 115 -9.84 -19.33 -14.79
C LYS A 115 -9.29 -20.45 -15.66
N SER A 116 -9.21 -20.28 -16.98
CA SER A 116 -8.52 -21.23 -17.86
C SER A 116 -7.00 -21.06 -17.83
N GLN A 117 -6.51 -19.88 -17.41
CA GLN A 117 -5.10 -19.53 -17.35
C GLN A 117 -4.56 -19.45 -15.92
N PHE A 118 -5.41 -19.11 -14.94
CA PHE A 118 -5.01 -18.89 -13.56
C PHE A 118 -5.87 -19.68 -12.57
N ASP A 119 -5.20 -20.33 -11.62
CA ASP A 119 -5.80 -20.91 -10.42
C ASP A 119 -5.48 -19.97 -9.24
N VAL A 120 -6.48 -19.25 -8.74
CA VAL A 120 -6.28 -18.10 -7.82
C VAL A 120 -6.43 -18.53 -6.37
N TRP A 121 -5.37 -18.37 -5.59
CA TRP A 121 -5.29 -18.79 -4.18
C TRP A 121 -5.11 -17.55 -3.29
N ILE A 122 -5.90 -17.47 -2.22
CA ILE A 122 -5.87 -16.33 -1.29
C ILE A 122 -5.39 -16.81 0.08
N TYR A 123 -4.39 -16.10 0.62
CA TYR A 123 -3.78 -16.37 1.92
C TYR A 123 -3.97 -15.16 2.84
N SER A 124 -4.78 -15.33 3.87
CA SER A 124 -5.09 -14.30 4.85
C SER A 124 -4.31 -14.50 6.14
N LEU A 125 -3.69 -13.44 6.67
CA LEU A 125 -3.10 -13.44 8.02
C LEU A 125 -4.08 -12.90 9.09
N CYS A 126 -5.26 -12.46 8.68
CA CYS A 126 -6.35 -12.15 9.61
C CYS A 126 -7.42 -13.24 9.54
N GLU A 127 -8.15 -13.41 10.64
CA GLU A 127 -9.38 -14.16 10.60
C GLU A 127 -10.34 -13.52 9.59
N SER A 128 -11.10 -14.37 8.91
CA SER A 128 -12.11 -13.87 8.00
C SER A 128 -13.25 -13.25 8.79
N ASP A 129 -13.63 -12.03 8.42
CA ASP A 129 -14.94 -11.50 8.76
C ASP A 129 -15.99 -11.90 7.71
N SER A 130 -17.25 -11.57 7.98
CA SER A 130 -18.40 -11.79 7.09
C SER A 130 -18.75 -10.54 6.26
N SER A 131 -17.78 -9.64 6.06
CA SER A 131 -18.03 -8.46 5.24
C SER A 131 -18.35 -8.84 3.79
N PRO A 132 -19.22 -8.09 3.11
CA PRO A 132 -19.55 -8.35 1.71
C PRO A 132 -18.33 -8.40 0.79
N GLU A 133 -17.30 -7.61 1.07
CA GLU A 133 -16.04 -7.56 0.34
C GLU A 133 -15.29 -8.88 0.45
N VAL A 134 -15.12 -9.40 1.67
CA VAL A 134 -14.40 -10.65 1.93
C VAL A 134 -15.15 -11.84 1.35
N GLU A 135 -16.47 -11.91 1.52
CA GLU A 135 -17.29 -12.96 0.92
C GLU A 135 -17.22 -12.96 -0.61
N LYS A 136 -17.17 -11.78 -1.23
CA LYS A 136 -16.95 -11.66 -2.67
C LYS A 136 -15.59 -12.23 -3.09
N ILE A 137 -14.52 -11.89 -2.38
CA ILE A 137 -13.17 -12.40 -2.66
C ILE A 137 -13.14 -13.93 -2.54
N LYS A 138 -13.67 -14.48 -1.46
CA LYS A 138 -13.77 -15.95 -1.25
C LYS A 138 -14.52 -16.63 -2.39
N SER A 139 -15.64 -16.07 -2.82
CA SER A 139 -16.45 -16.65 -3.90
C SER A 139 -15.74 -16.64 -5.26
N ALA A 140 -14.81 -15.69 -5.46
CA ALA A 140 -14.06 -15.55 -6.69
C ALA A 140 -12.84 -16.48 -6.72
N ALA A 141 -12.19 -16.66 -5.58
CA ALA A 141 -11.01 -17.47 -5.39
C ALA A 141 -11.27 -18.96 -5.66
N ASN A 142 -10.24 -19.66 -6.12
CA ASN A 142 -10.23 -21.11 -6.22
C ASN A 142 -9.92 -21.76 -4.87
N GLN A 143 -9.08 -21.10 -4.06
CA GLN A 143 -8.74 -21.50 -2.69
C GLN A 143 -8.67 -20.29 -1.77
N TRP A 144 -9.07 -20.49 -0.52
CA TRP A 144 -8.94 -19.51 0.55
C TRP A 144 -8.39 -20.18 1.80
N THR A 145 -7.25 -19.68 2.28
CA THR A 145 -6.54 -20.21 3.44
C THR A 145 -6.29 -19.09 4.43
N VAL A 146 -6.71 -19.30 5.68
CA VAL A 146 -6.25 -18.47 6.81
C VAL A 146 -4.95 -19.07 7.32
N LEU A 147 -3.88 -18.30 7.24
CA LEU A 147 -2.56 -18.73 7.66
C LEU A 147 -2.45 -18.69 9.20
N PRO A 148 -1.75 -19.66 9.80
CA PRO A 148 -1.54 -19.67 11.25
C PRO A 148 -0.68 -18.48 11.69
N PRO A 149 -0.82 -18.03 12.96
CA PRO A 149 -0.06 -16.89 13.46
C PRO A 149 1.45 -17.17 13.56
N ASN A 150 1.87 -18.43 13.57
CA ASN A 150 3.27 -18.81 13.50
C ASN A 150 3.78 -18.68 12.05
N PRO A 151 4.83 -17.86 11.78
CA PRO A 151 5.37 -17.70 10.44
C PRO A 151 5.89 -18.98 9.80
N GLN A 152 6.54 -19.87 10.57
CA GLN A 152 7.10 -21.12 10.04
C GLN A 152 5.99 -22.07 9.57
N ASP A 153 4.92 -22.22 10.35
CA ASP A 153 3.78 -23.05 9.95
C ASP A 153 3.13 -22.51 8.66
N SER A 154 3.09 -21.18 8.51
CA SER A 154 2.61 -20.52 7.28
C SER A 154 3.51 -20.80 6.08
N ILE A 155 4.83 -20.76 6.26
CA ILE A 155 5.82 -21.06 5.22
C ILE A 155 5.67 -22.51 4.75
N ASP A 156 5.52 -23.45 5.68
CA ASP A 156 5.39 -24.88 5.37
C ASP A 156 4.15 -25.16 4.51
N ILE A 157 3.01 -24.51 4.85
CA ILE A 157 1.77 -24.57 4.04
C ILE A 157 2.03 -24.04 2.62
N LEU A 158 2.58 -22.83 2.52
CA LEU A 158 2.79 -22.16 1.24
C LEU A 158 3.77 -22.88 0.32
N GLN A 159 4.82 -23.48 0.88
CA GLN A 159 5.77 -24.29 0.12
C GLN A 159 5.15 -25.62 -0.35
N ALA A 160 4.26 -26.21 0.44
CA ALA A 160 3.54 -27.43 0.06
C ALA A 160 2.52 -27.19 -1.06
N ASP A 161 1.95 -25.99 -1.14
CA ASP A 161 0.98 -25.61 -2.17
C ASP A 161 1.59 -25.45 -3.57
N ASP A 162 2.93 -25.34 -3.68
CA ASP A 162 3.69 -25.34 -4.95
C ASP A 162 3.12 -24.31 -5.93
N LEU A 163 3.07 -23.05 -5.48
CA LEU A 163 2.60 -21.90 -6.24
C LEU A 163 3.63 -21.46 -7.28
N ASP A 164 3.18 -21.03 -8.45
CA ASP A 164 4.06 -20.48 -9.49
C ASP A 164 4.42 -19.01 -9.20
N ILE A 165 3.45 -18.25 -8.70
CA ILE A 165 3.59 -16.81 -8.43
C ILE A 165 2.94 -16.50 -7.08
N MET A 166 3.64 -15.74 -6.23
CA MET A 166 3.07 -15.15 -5.02
C MET A 166 3.05 -13.61 -5.12
N ILE A 167 1.88 -13.01 -4.89
CA ILE A 167 1.67 -11.56 -4.86
C ILE A 167 1.54 -11.09 -3.40
N ASP A 168 2.51 -10.29 -2.96
CA ASP A 168 2.50 -9.59 -1.68
C ASP A 168 1.66 -8.32 -1.78
N LEU A 169 0.55 -8.30 -1.03
CA LEU A 169 -0.37 -7.17 -0.93
C LEU A 169 -0.20 -6.33 0.36
N CYS A 170 0.93 -6.50 1.05
CA CYS A 170 1.24 -5.86 2.33
C CYS A 170 2.55 -5.06 2.26
N GLY A 171 3.65 -5.69 1.86
CA GLY A 171 4.99 -5.14 2.00
C GLY A 171 5.35 -4.87 3.47
N TYR A 172 5.61 -3.61 3.83
CA TYR A 172 6.01 -3.22 5.20
C TYR A 172 4.95 -2.43 5.98
N THR A 173 3.74 -2.33 5.46
CA THR A 173 2.66 -1.61 6.15
C THR A 173 2.09 -2.46 7.27
N GLY A 174 2.19 -1.97 8.51
CA GLY A 174 1.61 -2.63 9.68
C GLY A 174 2.42 -3.86 10.17
N PRO A 175 2.17 -4.30 11.41
CA PRO A 175 2.81 -5.51 11.95
C PRO A 175 2.26 -6.74 11.25
N SER A 176 3.05 -7.39 10.40
CA SER A 176 2.67 -8.65 9.76
C SER A 176 3.89 -9.53 9.53
N ALA A 177 3.64 -10.83 9.41
CA ALA A 177 4.66 -11.82 9.06
C ALA A 177 4.89 -11.93 7.54
N VAL A 178 4.18 -11.14 6.71
CA VAL A 178 4.24 -11.29 5.24
C VAL A 178 5.66 -11.12 4.72
N ALA A 179 6.38 -10.09 5.17
CA ALA A 179 7.77 -9.88 4.74
C ALA A 179 8.70 -11.06 5.11
N GLU A 180 8.50 -11.67 6.27
CA GLU A 180 9.25 -12.86 6.71
C GLU A 180 8.90 -14.09 5.86
N ILE A 181 7.61 -14.32 5.61
CA ILE A 181 7.11 -15.40 4.75
C ILE A 181 7.69 -15.24 3.33
N MET A 182 7.63 -14.05 2.76
CA MET A 182 8.17 -13.76 1.42
C MET A 182 9.71 -13.93 1.39
N ALA A 183 10.42 -13.65 2.48
CA ALA A 183 11.87 -13.88 2.55
C ALA A 183 12.24 -15.36 2.42
N SER A 184 11.34 -16.27 2.80
CA SER A 184 11.51 -17.72 2.66
C SER A 184 11.24 -18.26 1.26
N ARG A 185 10.98 -17.38 0.28
CA ARG A 185 10.83 -17.73 -1.15
C ARG A 185 9.78 -18.83 -1.37
N VAL A 186 8.57 -18.58 -0.89
CA VAL A 186 7.43 -19.50 -0.96
C VAL A 186 6.90 -19.75 -2.38
N ALA A 187 7.34 -18.96 -3.36
CA ALA A 187 7.11 -19.16 -4.79
C ALA A 187 8.36 -18.81 -5.60
N PRO A 188 8.56 -19.39 -6.80
CA PRO A 188 9.70 -19.08 -7.66
C PRO A 188 9.63 -17.66 -8.25
N VAL A 189 8.45 -17.06 -8.33
CA VAL A 189 8.27 -15.63 -8.67
C VAL A 189 7.47 -14.95 -7.57
N GLN A 190 8.02 -13.85 -7.05
CA GLN A 190 7.39 -13.06 -5.99
C GLN A 190 7.23 -11.60 -6.43
N ILE A 191 6.03 -11.06 -6.24
CA ILE A 191 5.64 -9.75 -6.78
C ILE A 191 5.05 -8.88 -5.68
N ALA A 192 5.55 -7.65 -5.52
CA ALA A 192 4.92 -6.65 -4.65
C ALA A 192 3.83 -5.87 -5.40
N TYR A 193 2.70 -5.66 -4.74
CA TYR A 193 1.58 -4.91 -5.32
C TYR A 193 0.71 -4.21 -4.26
N MET A 194 0.33 -2.95 -4.53
CA MET A 194 -0.56 -2.09 -3.73
C MET A 194 -0.16 -1.76 -2.28
N GLY A 195 0.02 -2.76 -1.41
CA GLY A 195 0.07 -2.60 0.04
C GLY A 195 1.12 -1.60 0.51
N PHE A 196 2.32 -1.69 -0.05
CA PHE A 196 3.42 -0.77 0.24
C PHE A 196 3.76 0.07 -1.01
N PRO A 197 3.47 1.39 -1.00
CA PRO A 197 3.61 2.25 -2.18
C PRO A 197 5.06 2.76 -2.39
N ALA A 198 6.04 1.88 -2.21
CA ALA A 198 7.46 2.14 -2.42
C ALA A 198 8.20 0.82 -2.68
N SER A 199 9.43 0.91 -3.19
CA SER A 199 10.35 -0.23 -3.32
C SER A 199 10.47 -0.98 -1.99
N THR A 200 10.33 -2.29 -2.01
CA THR A 200 10.63 -3.13 -0.84
C THR A 200 12.13 -3.10 -0.52
N GLY A 201 12.99 -2.92 -1.53
CA GLY A 201 14.44 -3.00 -1.30
C GLY A 201 14.91 -4.42 -0.97
N ALA A 202 14.02 -5.40 -1.05
CA ALA A 202 14.27 -6.79 -0.71
C ALA A 202 14.81 -7.55 -1.92
N SER A 203 15.85 -8.37 -1.70
CA SER A 203 16.39 -9.26 -2.74
C SER A 203 15.49 -10.46 -3.03
N PHE A 204 14.44 -10.66 -2.23
CA PHE A 204 13.52 -11.80 -2.35
C PHE A 204 12.20 -11.43 -3.07
N ILE A 205 11.99 -10.15 -3.42
CA ILE A 205 10.86 -9.72 -4.26
C ILE A 205 11.41 -9.44 -5.66
N ASP A 206 10.91 -10.16 -6.66
CA ASP A 206 11.44 -10.12 -8.02
C ASP A 206 10.85 -8.95 -8.82
N TYR A 207 9.55 -8.72 -8.69
CA TYR A 207 8.81 -7.73 -9.46
C TYR A 207 7.96 -6.80 -8.60
N MET A 208 7.65 -5.62 -9.14
CA MET A 208 6.65 -4.72 -8.59
C MET A 208 5.69 -4.24 -9.67
N ILE A 209 4.39 -4.38 -9.41
CA ILE A 209 3.35 -3.83 -10.28
C ILE A 209 3.17 -2.35 -9.97
N CYS A 210 3.38 -1.49 -10.97
CA CYS A 210 3.24 -0.04 -10.90
C CYS A 210 2.72 0.51 -12.25
N ASP A 211 2.82 1.81 -12.48
CA ASP A 211 2.41 2.43 -13.75
C ASP A 211 3.32 3.59 -14.18
N LYS A 212 3.05 4.13 -15.37
CA LYS A 212 3.84 5.20 -15.99
C LYS A 212 3.63 6.57 -15.33
N VAL A 213 2.67 6.72 -14.43
CA VAL A 213 2.44 7.96 -13.68
C VAL A 213 3.31 7.97 -12.42
N VAL A 214 3.30 6.88 -11.66
CA VAL A 214 4.10 6.74 -10.42
C VAL A 214 5.57 6.52 -10.73
N VAL A 215 5.89 5.73 -11.76
CA VAL A 215 7.27 5.53 -12.23
C VAL A 215 7.37 5.90 -13.71
N PRO A 216 7.45 7.21 -14.04
CA PRO A 216 7.54 7.65 -15.42
C PRO A 216 8.81 7.13 -16.10
N PRO A 217 8.69 6.44 -17.27
CA PRO A 217 9.86 6.05 -18.06
C PRO A 217 10.73 7.24 -18.49
N THR A 218 10.12 8.43 -18.58
CA THR A 218 10.79 9.70 -18.89
C THR A 218 11.61 10.27 -17.74
N GLN A 219 11.53 9.68 -16.53
CA GLN A 219 12.29 10.09 -15.36
C GLN A 219 13.15 8.93 -14.81
N PRO A 220 14.26 8.56 -15.48
CA PRO A 220 15.12 7.42 -15.08
C PRO A 220 15.66 7.52 -13.65
N ARG A 221 15.74 8.74 -13.11
CA ARG A 221 16.14 8.99 -11.71
C ARG A 221 15.19 8.38 -10.70
N ILE A 222 13.92 8.16 -11.02
CA ILE A 222 12.96 7.51 -10.12
C ILE A 222 13.21 6.00 -10.10
N ARG A 223 13.41 5.39 -11.28
CA ARG A 223 13.66 3.94 -11.44
C ARG A 223 14.80 3.42 -10.56
N LYS A 224 15.85 4.22 -10.31
CA LYS A 224 17.00 3.82 -9.49
C LYS A 224 16.66 3.55 -8.01
N TYR A 225 15.51 4.05 -7.53
CA TYR A 225 15.04 3.83 -6.17
C TYR A 225 14.22 2.54 -6.01
N TYR A 226 14.09 1.74 -7.07
CA TYR A 226 13.40 0.46 -7.06
C TYR A 226 14.39 -0.70 -7.22
N SER A 227 14.39 -1.64 -6.28
CA SER A 227 15.19 -2.86 -6.38
C SER A 227 14.55 -3.87 -7.33
N GLU A 228 13.22 -3.89 -7.41
CA GLU A 228 12.45 -4.84 -8.20
C GLU A 228 12.51 -4.54 -9.70
N HIS A 229 12.18 -5.55 -10.51
CA HIS A 229 11.81 -5.36 -11.90
C HIS A 229 10.38 -4.80 -11.99
N LEU A 230 10.19 -3.72 -12.76
CA LEU A 230 8.91 -3.02 -12.80
C LEU A 230 7.99 -3.58 -13.88
N ILE A 231 6.78 -3.96 -13.49
CA ILE A 231 5.68 -4.29 -14.39
C ILE A 231 4.79 -3.05 -14.49
N LEU A 232 4.79 -2.39 -15.65
CA LEU A 232 4.05 -1.14 -15.86
C LEU A 232 2.66 -1.42 -16.43
N MET A 233 1.63 -1.19 -15.63
CA MET A 233 0.24 -1.24 -16.06
C MET A 233 -0.06 -0.15 -17.11
N PRO A 234 -0.95 -0.43 -18.08
CA PRO A 234 -1.20 0.48 -19.20
C PRO A 234 -1.88 1.79 -18.81
N HIS A 235 -2.65 1.82 -17.71
CA HIS A 235 -3.46 2.97 -17.29
C HIS A 235 -3.16 3.41 -15.86
N CYS A 236 -3.54 2.60 -14.88
CA CYS A 236 -3.33 2.84 -13.46
C CYS A 236 -2.98 1.51 -12.80
N TYR A 237 -1.98 1.48 -11.93
CA TYR A 237 -1.69 0.31 -11.11
C TYR A 237 -2.66 0.17 -9.94
N PHE A 238 -3.27 1.28 -9.51
CA PHE A 238 -4.13 1.30 -8.34
C PHE A 238 -5.56 0.89 -8.71
N VAL A 239 -5.94 -0.33 -8.36
CA VAL A 239 -7.31 -0.84 -8.60
C VAL A 239 -8.30 -0.24 -7.60
N ASN A 240 -9.54 -0.09 -8.05
CA ASN A 240 -10.67 0.32 -7.23
C ASN A 240 -11.87 -0.55 -7.61
N SER A 241 -12.63 -1.02 -6.62
CA SER A 241 -13.90 -1.73 -6.86
C SER A 241 -14.97 -0.75 -7.33
N HIS A 242 -15.67 -1.12 -8.39
CA HIS A 242 -16.73 -0.31 -8.97
C HIS A 242 -18.08 -0.48 -8.25
N LYS A 243 -18.14 -1.31 -7.21
CA LYS A 243 -19.34 -1.54 -6.37
C LYS A 243 -19.99 -0.25 -5.86
N TYR A 244 -19.20 0.81 -5.66
CA TYR A 244 -19.67 2.11 -5.20
C TYR A 244 -19.79 3.17 -6.30
N LEU A 245 -19.53 2.83 -7.56
CA LEU A 245 -19.52 3.75 -8.70
C LEU A 245 -20.68 3.59 -9.69
N ALA A 246 -21.66 2.72 -9.44
CA ALA A 246 -22.83 2.61 -10.30
C ALA A 246 -24.14 2.84 -9.54
N ALA A 247 -24.42 4.11 -9.24
CA ALA A 247 -25.77 4.56 -9.53
C ALA A 247 -25.87 4.85 -11.04
N ALA A 248 -27.09 4.93 -11.57
CA ALA A 248 -27.35 4.87 -13.01
C ALA A 248 -26.70 6.01 -13.83
N ALA A 249 -26.23 7.08 -13.16
CA ALA A 249 -25.52 8.19 -13.78
C ALA A 249 -24.29 8.66 -12.97
N PRO A 250 -23.29 9.29 -13.62
CA PRO A 250 -22.17 9.94 -12.93
C PRO A 250 -22.67 10.96 -11.88
N GLY A 251 -22.25 10.80 -10.62
CA GLY A 251 -22.60 11.72 -9.52
C GLY A 251 -23.82 11.30 -8.68
N GLU A 252 -24.49 10.22 -9.06
CA GLU A 252 -25.41 9.52 -8.17
C GLU A 252 -24.62 8.58 -7.25
N ILE A 253 -24.94 8.60 -5.95
CA ILE A 253 -24.47 7.61 -4.98
C ILE A 253 -25.69 6.74 -4.69
N ALA A 254 -25.56 5.43 -4.77
CA ALA A 254 -26.65 4.49 -4.53
C ALA A 254 -27.36 4.81 -3.21
N HIS A 255 -28.63 5.23 -3.29
CA HIS A 255 -29.65 5.32 -2.23
C HIS A 255 -29.18 5.70 -0.80
N MET A 256 -28.18 6.56 -0.66
CA MET A 256 -27.83 7.14 0.63
C MET A 256 -28.47 8.52 0.75
N PRO A 257 -29.30 8.79 1.77
CA PRO A 257 -29.85 10.11 1.98
C PRO A 257 -28.67 11.09 2.11
N ARG A 258 -28.59 12.06 1.20
CA ARG A 258 -27.60 13.14 1.31
C ARG A 258 -27.90 13.90 2.60
N LEU A 259 -27.03 13.75 3.59
CA LEU A 259 -27.07 14.56 4.80
C LEU A 259 -26.91 16.04 4.41
N SER A 260 -27.66 16.91 5.05
CA SER A 260 -27.49 18.35 4.85
C SER A 260 -26.13 18.79 5.37
N ARG A 261 -25.59 19.89 4.82
CA ARG A 261 -24.32 20.46 5.28
C ARG A 261 -24.40 20.84 6.76
N GLU A 262 -25.53 21.39 7.15
CA GLU A 262 -25.86 21.81 8.51
C GLU A 262 -25.85 20.63 9.48
N ALA A 263 -26.38 19.48 9.07
CA ALA A 263 -26.35 18.25 9.87
C ALA A 263 -24.92 17.71 10.07
N GLN A 264 -23.94 18.22 9.32
CA GLN A 264 -22.52 17.89 9.43
C GLN A 264 -21.69 19.04 10.01
N GLY A 265 -22.32 20.12 10.48
CA GLY A 265 -21.64 21.31 11.00
C GLY A 265 -20.92 22.13 9.92
N LEU A 266 -21.29 21.96 8.65
CA LEU A 266 -20.68 22.65 7.51
C LEU A 266 -21.50 23.88 7.09
N PRO A 267 -20.84 24.93 6.55
CA PRO A 267 -21.54 26.13 6.08
C PRO A 267 -22.36 25.82 4.82
N VAL A 268 -23.62 26.29 4.81
CA VAL A 268 -24.55 26.10 3.68
C VAL A 268 -23.98 26.67 2.39
N ASN A 269 -23.48 27.91 2.45
CA ASN A 269 -23.02 28.67 1.30
C ASN A 269 -21.49 28.78 1.19
N GLY A 270 -20.74 28.06 2.03
CA GLY A 270 -19.27 28.04 1.99
C GLY A 270 -18.72 27.02 1.01
N PHE A 271 -17.54 27.30 0.44
CA PHE A 271 -16.76 26.27 -0.24
C PHE A 271 -16.13 25.35 0.81
N VAL A 272 -16.32 24.04 0.65
CA VAL A 272 -15.77 23.04 1.58
C VAL A 272 -14.57 22.39 0.92
N PHE A 273 -13.36 22.78 1.33
CA PHE A 273 -12.16 21.99 1.08
C PHE A 273 -12.19 20.77 2.00
N CYS A 274 -11.76 19.61 1.52
CA CYS A 274 -11.69 18.41 2.36
C CYS A 274 -10.38 17.65 2.18
N CYS A 275 -9.92 17.05 3.27
CA CYS A 275 -8.87 16.05 3.27
C CYS A 275 -9.21 14.99 4.31
N HIS A 276 -9.76 13.88 3.87
CA HIS A 276 -10.08 12.73 4.73
C HIS A 276 -8.95 11.71 4.76
N SER A 277 -7.71 12.20 4.78
CA SER A 277 -6.53 11.36 4.99
C SER A 277 -6.27 11.20 6.48
N ARG A 278 -5.61 10.09 6.85
CA ARG A 278 -5.07 9.93 8.20
C ARG A 278 -4.10 11.07 8.54
N PRO A 279 -4.06 11.53 9.80
CA PRO A 279 -3.29 12.71 10.21
C PRO A 279 -1.80 12.64 9.86
N GLU A 280 -1.18 11.45 9.91
CA GLU A 280 0.22 11.24 9.57
C GLU A 280 0.57 11.61 8.12
N LYS A 281 -0.43 11.78 7.24
CA LYS A 281 -0.26 12.22 5.86
C LYS A 281 -0.35 13.73 5.69
N ILE A 282 -0.74 14.46 6.73
CA ILE A 282 -0.89 15.91 6.70
C ILE A 282 0.43 16.51 7.16
N ASP A 283 1.30 16.82 6.20
CA ASP A 283 2.57 17.49 6.49
C ASP A 283 2.35 18.96 6.96
N PRO A 284 3.18 19.47 7.89
CA PRO A 284 3.13 20.85 8.35
C PRO A 284 3.04 21.92 7.26
N SER A 285 3.88 21.81 6.22
CA SER A 285 3.91 22.78 5.13
C SER A 285 2.63 22.71 4.30
N THR A 286 2.09 21.51 4.14
CA THR A 286 0.83 21.26 3.44
C THR A 286 -0.34 21.88 4.21
N PHE A 287 -0.42 21.65 5.53
CA PHE A 287 -1.47 22.24 6.36
C PHE A 287 -1.43 23.77 6.35
N ARG A 288 -0.25 24.37 6.54
CA ARG A 288 -0.07 25.83 6.48
C ARG A 288 -0.43 26.41 5.12
N SER A 289 -0.14 25.69 4.03
CA SER A 289 -0.57 26.09 2.68
C SER A 289 -2.10 26.16 2.57
N TRP A 290 -2.82 25.20 3.16
CA TRP A 290 -4.28 25.22 3.18
C TRP A 290 -4.82 26.38 4.01
N LEU A 291 -4.22 26.66 5.16
CA LEU A 291 -4.61 27.81 6.00
C LEU A 291 -4.35 29.14 5.29
N GLN A 292 -3.22 29.29 4.60
CA GLN A 292 -2.95 30.48 3.76
C GLN A 292 -4.02 30.71 2.70
N VAL A 293 -4.47 29.65 2.03
CA VAL A 293 -5.58 29.73 1.07
C VAL A 293 -6.86 30.19 1.77
N LEU A 294 -7.22 29.60 2.91
CA LEU A 294 -8.41 30.00 3.66
C LEU A 294 -8.35 31.47 4.13
N THR A 295 -7.23 31.90 4.71
CA THR A 295 -7.04 33.29 5.16
C THR A 295 -7.23 34.25 3.99
N LYS A 296 -6.65 33.94 2.84
CA LYS A 296 -6.76 34.79 1.65
C LYS A 296 -8.18 34.83 1.09
N LEU A 297 -8.90 33.70 1.08
CA LEU A 297 -10.31 33.67 0.68
C LEU A 297 -11.21 34.47 1.64
N ARG A 298 -10.91 34.47 2.94
CA ARG A 298 -11.64 35.29 3.93
C ARG A 298 -11.36 36.79 3.76
N GLN A 299 -10.12 37.16 3.41
CA GLN A 299 -9.71 38.56 3.29
C GLN A 299 -10.07 39.20 1.93
N GLU A 300 -9.94 38.45 0.84
CA GLU A 300 -10.05 38.96 -0.52
C GLU A 300 -11.30 38.43 -1.27
N GLY A 301 -12.06 37.51 -0.66
CA GLY A 301 -13.24 36.93 -1.28
C GLY A 301 -14.39 37.93 -1.43
N ASP A 302 -15.08 37.85 -2.57
CA ASP A 302 -16.24 38.69 -2.91
C ASP A 302 -17.56 37.90 -2.86
N THR A 303 -17.50 36.59 -2.57
CA THR A 303 -18.66 35.70 -2.50
C THR A 303 -18.75 34.98 -1.15
N PRO A 304 -19.97 34.63 -0.69
CA PRO A 304 -20.16 33.80 0.51
C PRO A 304 -19.42 32.45 0.45
N ALA A 305 -19.22 31.90 -0.76
CA ALA A 305 -18.47 30.67 -0.95
C ALA A 305 -17.00 30.81 -0.54
N GLN A 306 -16.40 31.96 -0.80
CA GLN A 306 -15.01 32.24 -0.45
C GLN A 306 -14.89 32.71 1.00
N THR A 307 -15.72 33.67 1.42
CA THR A 307 -15.64 34.25 2.77
C THR A 307 -16.03 33.26 3.86
N ASN A 308 -16.90 32.28 3.54
CA ASN A 308 -17.28 31.20 4.46
C ASN A 308 -16.60 29.86 4.11
N ALA A 309 -15.48 29.88 3.39
CA ALA A 309 -14.77 28.66 3.07
C ALA A 309 -14.24 27.96 4.35
N VAL A 310 -14.30 26.63 4.35
CA VAL A 310 -13.84 25.79 5.47
C VAL A 310 -12.95 24.66 4.96
N LEU A 311 -12.12 24.15 5.87
CA LEU A 311 -11.34 22.92 5.67
C LEU A 311 -11.92 21.82 6.55
N TRP A 312 -12.37 20.74 5.92
CA TRP A 312 -12.97 19.59 6.57
C TRP A 312 -11.97 18.43 6.60
N LEU A 313 -11.57 18.02 7.80
CA LEU A 313 -10.54 17.00 8.01
C LEU A 313 -11.11 15.78 8.72
N LEU A 314 -10.51 14.62 8.48
CA LEU A 314 -10.79 13.41 9.27
C LEU A 314 -10.28 13.62 10.70
N ARG A 315 -11.17 13.51 11.69
CA ARG A 315 -10.84 13.63 13.10
C ARG A 315 -10.19 12.34 13.61
N SER A 316 -8.97 12.43 14.14
CA SER A 316 -8.22 11.29 14.69
C SER A 316 -7.98 11.39 16.21
N GLY A 317 -8.76 12.20 16.92
CA GLY A 317 -8.69 12.37 18.37
C GLY A 317 -8.60 13.83 18.81
N ASP A 318 -8.78 14.07 20.11
CA ASP A 318 -8.85 15.42 20.69
C ASP A 318 -7.53 16.18 20.57
N ALA A 319 -6.40 15.50 20.71
CA ALA A 319 -5.08 16.12 20.61
C ALA A 319 -4.80 16.67 19.21
N MET A 320 -5.10 15.90 18.16
CA MET A 320 -4.99 16.35 16.77
C MET A 320 -5.85 17.59 16.54
N GLU A 321 -7.14 17.52 16.92
CA GLU A 321 -8.07 18.62 16.73
C GLU A 321 -7.60 19.88 17.46
N HIS A 322 -7.22 19.76 18.74
CA HIS A 322 -6.70 20.85 19.53
C HIS A 322 -5.49 21.50 18.86
N ASN A 323 -4.50 20.70 18.48
CA ASN A 323 -3.24 21.21 17.94
C ASN A 323 -3.42 21.89 16.59
N LEU A 324 -4.21 21.30 15.68
CA LEU A 324 -4.50 21.92 14.38
C LEU A 324 -5.28 23.23 14.53
N ARG A 325 -6.23 23.30 15.48
CA ARG A 325 -6.96 24.54 15.79
C ARG A 325 -6.07 25.61 16.42
N GLN A 326 -5.16 25.24 17.33
CA GLN A 326 -4.19 26.19 17.89
C GLN A 326 -3.32 26.79 16.78
N ILE A 327 -2.76 25.97 15.89
CA ILE A 327 -1.96 26.46 14.75
C ILE A 327 -2.80 27.41 13.86
N ALA A 328 -4.03 27.03 13.53
CA ALA A 328 -4.92 27.88 12.72
C ALA A 328 -5.20 29.24 13.39
N LYS A 329 -5.38 29.25 14.71
CA LYS A 329 -5.65 30.46 15.48
C LYS A 329 -4.41 31.33 15.64
N GLU A 330 -3.30 30.75 16.11
CA GLU A 330 -2.08 31.47 16.48
C GLU A 330 -1.33 32.01 15.25
N GLU A 331 -1.22 31.20 14.19
CA GLU A 331 -0.45 31.59 13.01
C GLU A 331 -1.28 32.34 11.97
N PHE A 332 -2.60 32.11 11.91
CA PHE A 332 -3.45 32.61 10.82
C PHE A 332 -4.70 33.37 11.27
N GLY A 333 -4.99 33.45 12.58
CA GLY A 333 -6.19 34.11 13.10
C GLY A 333 -7.50 33.45 12.67
N LEU A 334 -7.47 32.16 12.36
CA LEU A 334 -8.64 31.37 11.95
C LEU A 334 -9.23 30.62 13.16
N GLU A 335 -10.56 30.63 13.27
CA GLU A 335 -11.33 29.83 14.24
C GLU A 335 -11.77 28.48 13.69
#